data_AF-A0A4Y8X3C7-F1
#
_entry.id   AF-A0A4Y8X3C7-F1
#
_cell.length_a   1.000
_cell.length_b   1.000
_cell.length_c   1.000
_cell.angle_alpha   90.00
_cell.angle_beta   90.00
_cell.angle_gamma   90.00
#
_symmetry.space_group_name_H-M   'P 1'
#
loop_
_entity.id
_entity.type
_entity.pdbx_description
1 polymer ?
#
loop_
_entity_poly.entity_id
_entity_poly.type
_entity_poly.pdbx_seq_one_letter_code
_entity_poly.pdbx_strand_id
1 'polypeptide(L)'
;MMRLTMALSAALAALVLGGAALLGPVPAAVAVVVVIAVIAWGWPRQMGAPARVSLSVTLFTAGVLGVAVMLAWPRGDDGLRQSWELFEPLAVLMAWGTMAAFVVQLVRGTGRPLRIESTVATMGGVLLCLCAACWVPLARYAEVPRVAGLTLTLALAVAGTALVGLTPWMQGRPRVLALVMIPSSGLVAWLVSVLVGASSGVAVVHVVAALGAATLVALTAATAPTSRPRPEDRPVGTTLRPRRAGYALAMAPVGAAGVVGHVMLGFLA
;
A
#
# COMPACT_ATOMS: atom_id res chain seq x y z
N MET A 1 -7.78 -18.64 11.25
CA MET A 1 -6.42 -18.81 10.66
C MET A 1 -6.13 -17.86 9.49
N MET A 2 -6.95 -17.79 8.44
CA MET A 2 -6.66 -16.94 7.24
C MET A 2 -6.53 -15.43 7.52
N ARG A 3 -7.30 -14.88 8.48
CA ARG A 3 -7.24 -13.45 8.79
C ARG A 3 -6.11 -13.08 9.75
N LEU A 4 -5.75 -13.98 10.66
CA LEU A 4 -4.54 -13.83 11.48
C LEU A 4 -3.30 -13.83 10.57
N THR A 5 -3.26 -14.69 9.56
CA THR A 5 -2.17 -14.69 8.56
C THR A 5 -2.18 -13.45 7.66
N MET A 6 -3.36 -12.89 7.32
CA MET A 6 -3.44 -11.58 6.66
C MET A 6 -2.92 -10.44 7.55
N ALA A 7 -3.34 -10.39 8.82
CA ALA A 7 -2.89 -9.40 9.79
C ALA A 7 -1.36 -9.46 9.98
N LEU A 8 -0.84 -10.67 10.22
CA LEU A 8 0.58 -10.93 10.38
C LEU A 8 1.37 -10.61 9.12
N SER A 9 0.87 -10.96 7.93
CA SER A 9 1.56 -10.64 6.68
C SER A 9 1.60 -9.14 6.41
N ALA A 10 0.50 -8.41 6.61
CA ALA A 10 0.48 -6.95 6.47
C ALA A 10 1.44 -6.27 7.45
N ALA A 11 1.43 -6.72 8.71
CA ALA A 11 2.33 -6.21 9.73
C ALA A 11 3.79 -6.51 9.42
N LEU A 12 4.10 -7.75 9.04
CA LEU A 12 5.44 -8.16 8.63
C LEU A 12 5.91 -7.37 7.41
N ALA A 13 5.06 -7.21 6.39
CA ALA A 13 5.40 -6.46 5.19
C ALA A 13 5.69 -4.98 5.51
N ALA A 14 4.89 -4.35 6.37
CA ALA A 14 5.13 -2.98 6.81
C ALA A 14 6.46 -2.84 7.56
N LEU A 15 6.77 -3.77 8.46
CA LEU A 15 8.03 -3.78 9.20
C LEU A 15 9.24 -4.07 8.30
N VAL A 16 9.10 -5.00 7.35
CA VAL A 16 10.15 -5.31 6.37
C VAL A 16 10.41 -4.12 5.45
N LEU A 17 9.36 -3.45 4.96
CA LEU A 17 9.52 -2.24 4.14
C LEU A 17 10.15 -1.10 4.93
N GLY A 18 9.68 -0.83 6.15
CA GLY A 18 10.26 0.19 7.02
C GLY A 18 11.73 -0.11 7.35
N GLY A 19 12.04 -1.34 7.76
CA GLY A 19 13.42 -1.75 8.04
C GLY A 19 14.32 -1.70 6.80
N ALA A 20 13.84 -2.19 5.66
CA ALA A 20 14.58 -2.14 4.40
C ALA A 20 14.82 -0.70 3.95
N ALA A 21 13.87 0.21 4.16
CA ALA A 21 14.04 1.64 3.88
C ALA A 21 15.15 2.27 4.71
N LEU A 22 15.30 1.86 5.98
CA LEU A 22 16.40 2.33 6.83
C LEU A 22 17.77 1.76 6.46
N LEU A 23 17.82 0.62 5.77
CA LEU A 23 19.06 0.03 5.25
C LEU A 23 19.55 0.69 3.95
N GLY A 24 18.71 1.52 3.33
CA GLY A 24 19.02 2.27 2.12
C GLY A 24 18.14 1.91 0.92
N PRO A 25 18.36 2.58 -0.22
CA PRO A 25 17.42 2.56 -1.34
C PRO A 25 17.36 1.22 -2.09
N VAL A 26 18.47 0.48 -2.18
CA VAL A 26 18.50 -0.81 -2.88
C VAL A 26 17.74 -1.90 -2.11
N PRO A 27 18.00 -2.13 -0.79
CA PRO A 27 17.17 -3.05 0.00
C PRO A 27 15.68 -2.70 -0.03
N ALA A 28 15.35 -1.40 0.07
CA ALA A 28 13.98 -0.93 0.00
C ALA A 28 13.33 -1.27 -1.35
N ALA A 29 13.99 -0.98 -2.46
CA ALA A 29 13.50 -1.30 -3.80
C ALA A 29 13.22 -2.80 -3.96
N VAL A 30 14.12 -3.67 -3.49
CA VAL A 30 13.91 -5.13 -3.51
C VAL A 30 12.68 -5.52 -2.69
N ALA A 31 12.56 -5.02 -1.46
CA ALA A 31 11.41 -5.33 -0.59
C ALA A 31 10.09 -4.84 -1.21
N VAL A 32 10.09 -3.66 -1.83
CA VAL A 32 8.92 -3.11 -2.54
C VAL A 32 8.55 -3.95 -3.75
N VAL A 33 9.52 -4.41 -4.55
CA VAL A 33 9.25 -5.30 -5.70
C VAL A 33 8.60 -6.61 -5.24
N VAL A 34 9.02 -7.16 -4.10
CA VAL A 34 8.38 -8.36 -3.51
C VAL A 34 6.92 -8.07 -3.14
N VAL A 35 6.64 -6.93 -2.49
CA VAL A 35 5.27 -6.52 -2.15
C VAL A 35 4.42 -6.31 -3.40
N ILE A 36 4.97 -5.65 -4.43
CA ILE A 36 4.32 -5.48 -5.73
C ILE A 36 4.03 -6.83 -6.39
N ALA A 37 4.95 -7.79 -6.34
CA ALA A 37 4.72 -9.14 -6.86
C ALA A 37 3.54 -9.83 -6.16
N VAL A 38 3.44 -9.69 -4.83
CA VAL A 38 2.31 -10.23 -4.05
C VAL A 38 0.99 -9.56 -4.45
N ILE A 39 0.96 -8.23 -4.57
CA ILE A 39 -0.22 -7.48 -5.01
C ILE A 39 -0.60 -7.88 -6.43
N ALA A 40 0.32 -7.79 -7.38
CA ALA A 40 0.11 -8.11 -8.79
C ALA A 40 -0.39 -9.54 -9.00
N TRP A 41 0.14 -10.50 -8.24
CA TRP A 41 -0.32 -11.88 -8.28
C TRP A 41 -1.70 -12.07 -7.63
N GLY A 42 -1.93 -11.52 -6.44
CA GLY A 42 -3.15 -11.79 -5.69
C GLY A 42 -4.36 -10.98 -6.17
N TRP A 43 -4.15 -9.76 -6.68
CA TRP A 43 -5.22 -8.80 -6.98
C TRP A 43 -6.18 -9.27 -8.08
N PRO A 44 -5.72 -9.68 -9.29
CA PRO A 44 -6.63 -10.18 -10.33
C PRO A 44 -7.35 -11.48 -9.93
N ARG A 45 -6.72 -12.30 -9.08
CA ARG A 45 -7.31 -13.53 -8.55
C ARG A 45 -8.43 -13.23 -7.57
N GLN A 46 -8.23 -12.23 -6.72
CA GLN A 46 -9.21 -11.78 -5.75
C GLN A 46 -10.48 -11.27 -6.43
N MET A 47 -10.32 -10.51 -7.50
CA MET A 47 -11.43 -9.94 -8.26
C MET A 47 -12.12 -10.95 -9.18
N GLY A 48 -11.70 -12.22 -9.17
CA GLY A 48 -12.28 -13.24 -10.03
C GLY A 48 -12.02 -13.00 -11.52
N ALA A 49 -11.09 -12.11 -11.88
CA ALA A 49 -10.87 -11.67 -13.24
C ALA A 49 -10.54 -12.87 -14.16
N PRO A 50 -11.16 -13.00 -15.35
CA PRO A 50 -10.85 -14.10 -16.27
C PRO A 50 -9.41 -14.06 -16.79
N ALA A 51 -8.88 -12.85 -17.05
CA ALA A 51 -7.56 -12.62 -17.65
C ALA A 51 -6.46 -12.46 -16.58
N ARG A 52 -6.38 -13.40 -15.62
CA ARG A 52 -5.56 -13.27 -14.41
C ARG A 52 -4.09 -12.97 -14.70
N VAL A 53 -3.51 -13.69 -15.66
CA VAL A 53 -2.07 -13.63 -15.97
C VAL A 53 -1.72 -12.30 -16.61
N SER A 54 -2.43 -11.90 -17.67
CA SER A 54 -2.15 -10.64 -18.37
C SER A 54 -2.30 -9.44 -17.44
N LEU A 55 -3.34 -9.42 -16.61
CA LEU A 55 -3.54 -8.36 -15.62
C LEU A 55 -2.46 -8.37 -14.54
N SER A 56 -2.03 -9.53 -14.05
CA SER A 56 -0.90 -9.64 -13.11
C SER A 56 0.38 -9.09 -13.73
N VAL A 57 0.67 -9.39 -15.00
CA VAL A 57 1.81 -8.84 -15.71
C VAL A 57 1.71 -7.32 -15.81
N THR A 58 0.55 -6.78 -16.20
CA THR A 58 0.33 -5.32 -16.26
C THR A 58 0.61 -4.63 -14.92
N LEU A 59 0.07 -5.15 -13.82
CA LEU A 59 0.29 -4.60 -12.47
C LEU A 59 1.78 -4.65 -12.08
N PHE A 60 2.42 -5.81 -12.29
CA PHE A 60 3.81 -6.02 -11.93
C PHE A 60 4.72 -5.08 -12.72
N THR A 61 4.55 -4.99 -14.03
CA THR A 61 5.35 -4.12 -14.90
C THR A 61 5.19 -2.66 -14.52
N ALA A 62 3.96 -2.17 -14.31
CA ALA A 62 3.73 -0.79 -13.90
C ALA A 62 4.38 -0.49 -12.53
N GLY A 63 4.26 -1.39 -11.57
CA GLY A 63 4.89 -1.25 -10.25
C GLY A 63 6.41 -1.25 -10.30
N VAL A 64 7.03 -2.18 -11.05
CA VAL A 64 8.49 -2.27 -11.19
C VAL A 64 9.05 -1.03 -11.91
N LEU A 65 8.35 -0.52 -12.94
CA LEU A 65 8.71 0.74 -13.57
C LEU A 65 8.61 1.91 -12.57
N GLY A 66 7.58 1.93 -11.72
CA GLY A 66 7.47 2.90 -10.63
C GLY A 66 8.66 2.86 -9.68
N VAL A 67 9.08 1.65 -9.25
CA VAL A 67 10.27 1.46 -8.41
C VAL A 67 11.53 1.95 -9.13
N ALA A 68 11.69 1.61 -10.41
CA ALA A 68 12.86 2.01 -11.19
C ALA A 68 12.95 3.53 -11.33
N VAL A 69 11.83 4.20 -11.63
CA VAL A 69 11.73 5.67 -11.68
C VAL A 69 12.12 6.26 -10.33
N MET A 70 11.51 5.79 -9.24
CA MET A 70 11.79 6.32 -7.89
C MET A 70 13.24 6.16 -7.46
N LEU A 71 13.87 5.05 -7.88
CA LEU A 71 15.27 4.75 -7.57
C LEU A 71 16.24 5.58 -8.42
N ALA A 72 15.96 5.72 -9.71
CA ALA A 72 16.87 6.33 -10.68
C ALA A 72 16.71 7.86 -10.80
N TRP A 73 15.63 8.44 -10.27
CA TRP A 73 15.39 9.88 -10.41
C TRP A 73 16.54 10.70 -9.79
N PRO A 74 17.10 11.70 -10.48
CA PRO A 74 18.18 12.50 -9.92
C PRO A 74 17.76 13.22 -8.63
N ARG A 75 18.65 13.26 -7.62
CA ARG A 75 18.49 14.21 -6.50
C ARG A 75 18.93 15.58 -7.02
N GLY A 76 18.02 16.54 -7.00
CA GLY A 76 18.25 17.95 -7.32
C GLY A 76 18.49 18.78 -6.07
N ASP A 77 18.57 20.09 -6.27
CA ASP A 77 19.00 21.03 -5.23
C ASP A 77 17.87 21.38 -4.22
N ASP A 78 16.61 21.10 -4.57
CA ASP A 78 15.42 21.39 -3.74
C ASP A 78 15.23 20.44 -2.55
N GLY A 79 16.21 19.58 -2.27
CA GLY A 79 16.25 18.70 -1.10
C GLY A 79 15.05 17.75 -1.04
N LEU A 80 14.29 17.80 0.06
CA LEU A 80 13.14 16.91 0.28
C LEU A 80 11.90 17.32 -0.53
N ARG A 81 11.75 18.60 -0.92
CA ARG A 81 10.57 19.06 -1.71
C ARG A 81 10.54 18.46 -3.10
N GLN A 82 11.71 18.13 -3.63
CA GLN A 82 11.85 17.43 -4.90
C GLN A 82 11.10 16.09 -4.92
N SER A 83 10.80 15.50 -3.74
CA SER A 83 9.97 14.31 -3.70
C SER A 83 8.61 14.52 -4.37
N TRP A 84 8.05 15.74 -4.41
CA TRP A 84 6.77 15.99 -5.08
C TRP A 84 6.85 15.97 -6.61
N GLU A 85 8.01 16.23 -7.20
CA GLU A 85 8.20 16.13 -8.66
C GLU A 85 8.00 14.70 -9.17
N LEU A 86 8.24 13.71 -8.31
CA LEU A 86 8.05 12.29 -8.62
C LEU A 86 6.58 11.89 -8.82
N PHE A 87 5.61 12.75 -8.49
CA PHE A 87 4.21 12.50 -8.81
C PHE A 87 3.91 12.56 -10.31
N GLU A 88 4.60 13.42 -11.06
CA GLU A 88 4.41 13.52 -12.51
C GLU A 88 4.74 12.21 -13.24
N PRO A 89 5.94 11.61 -13.09
CA PRO A 89 6.24 10.35 -13.76
C PRO A 89 5.37 9.20 -13.24
N LEU A 90 4.94 9.20 -11.97
CA LEU A 90 3.94 8.24 -11.49
C LEU A 90 2.58 8.40 -12.17
N ALA A 91 2.12 9.63 -12.41
CA ALA A 91 0.88 9.90 -13.12
C ALA A 91 0.96 9.37 -14.57
N VAL A 92 2.11 9.54 -15.24
CA VAL A 92 2.36 8.96 -16.57
C VAL A 92 2.30 7.44 -16.52
N LEU A 93 2.93 6.80 -15.54
CA LEU A 93 2.88 5.34 -15.38
C LEU A 93 1.46 4.84 -15.05
N MET A 94 0.68 5.62 -14.29
CA MET A 94 -0.73 5.31 -14.00
C MET A 94 -1.58 5.38 -15.27
N ALA A 95 -1.38 6.40 -16.11
CA ALA A 95 -2.04 6.51 -17.40
C ALA A 95 -1.65 5.34 -18.32
N TRP A 96 -0.37 4.98 -18.36
CA TRP A 96 0.12 3.84 -19.14
C TRP A 96 -0.47 2.51 -18.66
N GLY A 97 -0.47 2.24 -17.35
CA GLY A 97 -1.07 1.04 -16.78
C GLY A 97 -2.57 0.96 -17.02
N THR A 98 -3.26 2.10 -16.98
CA THR A 98 -4.69 2.23 -17.34
C THR A 98 -4.91 1.88 -18.81
N MET A 99 -4.11 2.43 -19.73
CA MET A 99 -4.17 2.11 -21.15
C MET A 99 -3.91 0.62 -21.40
N ALA A 100 -2.89 0.06 -20.75
CA ALA A 100 -2.58 -1.37 -20.82
C ALA A 100 -3.76 -2.24 -20.36
N ALA A 101 -4.48 -1.84 -19.31
CA ALA A 101 -5.68 -2.54 -18.85
C ALA A 101 -6.78 -2.57 -19.94
N PHE A 102 -7.00 -1.45 -20.65
CA PHE A 102 -7.92 -1.40 -21.79
C PHE A 102 -7.45 -2.28 -22.95
N VAL A 103 -6.17 -2.22 -23.31
CA VAL A 103 -5.58 -3.06 -24.36
C VAL A 103 -5.78 -4.53 -24.06
N VAL A 104 -5.56 -4.97 -22.81
CA VAL A 104 -5.83 -6.35 -22.39
C VAL A 104 -7.30 -6.72 -22.63
N GLN A 105 -8.26 -5.82 -22.33
CA GLN A 105 -9.67 -6.10 -22.60
C GLN A 105 -10.05 -6.06 -24.07
N LEU A 106 -9.35 -5.28 -24.91
CA LEU A 106 -9.55 -5.26 -26.36
C LEU A 106 -9.09 -6.59 -26.97
N VAL A 107 -7.88 -7.05 -26.62
CA VAL A 107 -7.34 -8.34 -27.06
C VAL A 107 -8.21 -9.51 -26.61
N ARG A 108 -8.85 -9.41 -25.44
CA ARG A 108 -9.77 -10.44 -24.93
C ARG A 108 -11.04 -10.62 -25.78
N GLY A 109 -11.37 -9.64 -26.62
CA GLY A 109 -12.56 -9.64 -27.47
C GLY A 109 -13.86 -9.20 -26.76
N THR A 110 -14.89 -8.96 -27.57
CA THR A 110 -16.24 -8.57 -27.13
C THR A 110 -17.03 -9.76 -26.55
N GLY A 111 -18.07 -9.50 -25.77
CA GLY A 111 -18.95 -10.54 -25.19
C GLY A 111 -18.38 -11.34 -24.02
N ARG A 112 -17.13 -11.10 -23.60
CA ARG A 112 -16.53 -11.78 -22.45
C ARG A 112 -17.11 -11.25 -21.11
N PRO A 113 -17.39 -12.11 -20.11
CA PRO A 113 -17.95 -11.69 -18.83
C PRO A 113 -16.95 -10.86 -18.00
N LEU A 114 -17.44 -9.92 -17.20
CA LEU A 114 -16.65 -9.11 -16.25
C LEU A 114 -15.58 -8.20 -16.89
N ARG A 115 -15.83 -7.61 -18.07
CA ARG A 115 -14.83 -6.74 -18.73
C ARG A 115 -14.60 -5.44 -17.96
N ILE A 116 -15.67 -4.72 -17.63
CA ILE A 116 -15.59 -3.42 -16.98
C ILE A 116 -15.03 -3.57 -15.56
N GLU A 117 -15.50 -4.57 -14.83
CA GLU A 117 -15.07 -4.92 -13.49
C GLU A 117 -13.58 -5.28 -13.48
N SER A 118 -13.11 -6.05 -14.47
CA SER A 118 -11.68 -6.37 -14.62
C SER A 118 -10.85 -5.12 -14.93
N THR A 119 -11.34 -4.20 -15.78
CA THR A 119 -10.61 -2.96 -16.09
C THR A 119 -10.50 -2.07 -14.86
N VAL A 120 -11.62 -1.76 -14.20
CA VAL A 120 -11.65 -0.91 -13.00
C VAL A 120 -10.81 -1.52 -11.89
N ALA A 121 -10.90 -2.83 -11.68
CA ALA A 121 -10.04 -3.54 -10.75
C ALA A 121 -8.57 -3.38 -11.09
N THR A 122 -8.20 -3.50 -12.37
CA THR A 122 -6.81 -3.39 -12.82
C THR A 122 -6.27 -1.98 -12.60
N MET A 123 -7.07 -0.95 -12.89
CA MET A 123 -6.71 0.45 -12.61
C MET A 123 -6.43 0.66 -11.11
N GLY A 124 -7.31 0.16 -10.23
CA GLY A 124 -7.07 0.21 -8.78
C GLY A 124 -5.81 -0.56 -8.35
N GLY A 125 -5.54 -1.71 -8.98
CA GLY A 125 -4.34 -2.50 -8.71
C GLY A 125 -3.05 -1.81 -9.18
N VAL A 126 -3.07 -1.14 -10.33
CA VAL A 126 -1.95 -0.32 -10.84
C VAL A 126 -1.67 0.80 -9.86
N LEU A 127 -2.70 1.55 -9.43
CA LEU A 127 -2.57 2.61 -8.43
C LEU A 127 -1.91 2.08 -7.15
N LEU A 128 -2.35 0.92 -6.63
CA LEU A 128 -1.75 0.33 -5.44
C LEU A 128 -0.28 -0.08 -5.62
N CYS A 129 0.09 -0.61 -6.80
CA CYS A 129 1.48 -0.96 -7.10
C CYS A 129 2.38 0.29 -7.17
N LEU A 130 1.86 1.38 -7.75
CA LEU A 130 2.56 2.67 -7.81
C LEU A 130 2.66 3.32 -6.43
N CYS A 131 1.61 3.26 -5.60
CA CYS A 131 1.68 3.69 -4.20
C CYS A 131 2.72 2.89 -3.42
N ALA A 132 2.86 1.58 -3.67
CA ALA A 132 3.89 0.76 -3.04
C ALA A 132 5.31 1.22 -3.45
N ALA A 133 5.51 1.65 -4.71
CA ALA A 133 6.77 2.22 -5.18
C ALA A 133 7.20 3.47 -4.36
N CYS A 134 6.25 4.22 -3.80
CA CYS A 134 6.50 5.41 -2.98
C CYS A 134 7.20 5.13 -1.63
N TRP A 135 7.46 3.87 -1.25
CA TRP A 135 8.38 3.55 -0.16
C TRP A 135 9.86 3.80 -0.51
N VAL A 136 10.22 3.77 -1.80
CA VAL A 136 11.61 3.94 -2.25
C VAL A 136 12.15 5.35 -1.96
N PRO A 137 11.40 6.45 -2.21
CA PRO A 137 11.85 7.79 -1.82
C PRO A 137 12.14 7.95 -0.33
N LEU A 138 11.40 7.29 0.56
CA LEU A 138 11.69 7.33 2.01
C LEU A 138 13.08 6.78 2.30
N ALA A 139 13.44 5.66 1.64
CA ALA A 139 14.76 5.05 1.75
C ALA A 139 15.89 5.89 1.15
N ARG A 140 15.57 6.73 0.16
CA ARG A 140 16.51 7.68 -0.44
C ARG A 140 16.75 8.91 0.44
N TYR A 141 16.04 9.10 1.53
CA TYR A 141 16.36 10.19 2.45
C TYR A 141 16.45 9.67 3.89
N ALA A 142 16.64 8.37 4.07
CA ALA A 142 16.65 7.72 5.38
C ALA A 142 17.82 8.18 6.27
N GLU A 143 18.90 8.70 5.67
CA GLU A 143 20.02 9.34 6.37
C GLU A 143 19.60 10.61 7.11
N VAL A 144 18.48 11.24 6.73
CA VAL A 144 17.94 12.42 7.40
C VAL A 144 17.09 11.96 8.60
N PRO A 145 17.43 12.32 9.86
CA PRO A 145 16.78 11.76 11.04
C PRO A 145 15.25 11.92 11.08
N ARG A 146 14.74 13.08 10.63
CA ARG A 146 13.29 13.33 10.50
C ARG A 146 12.62 12.35 9.53
N VAL A 147 13.27 11.96 8.44
CA VAL A 147 12.73 10.99 7.48
C VAL A 147 12.79 9.56 8.03
N ALA A 148 13.85 9.20 8.76
CA ALA A 148 13.93 7.92 9.47
C ALA A 148 12.77 7.78 10.49
N GLY A 149 12.50 8.85 11.24
CA GLY A 149 11.36 8.92 12.17
C GLY A 149 10.00 8.74 11.47
N LEU A 150 9.79 9.39 10.33
CA LEU A 150 8.60 9.20 9.49
C LEU A 150 8.44 7.76 9.02
N THR A 151 9.53 7.16 8.55
CA THR A 151 9.56 5.78 8.02
C THR A 151 9.20 4.76 9.11
N LEU A 152 9.79 4.90 10.30
CA LEU A 152 9.46 4.08 11.47
C LEU A 152 7.99 4.27 11.88
N THR A 153 7.54 5.51 11.91
CA THR A 153 6.16 5.86 12.26
C THR A 153 5.15 5.18 11.34
N LEU A 154 5.36 5.24 10.02
CA LEU A 154 4.49 4.58 9.04
C LEU A 154 4.50 3.05 9.21
N ALA A 155 5.68 2.46 9.34
CA ALA A 155 5.82 1.01 9.52
C ALA A 155 5.10 0.51 10.77
N LEU A 156 5.28 1.21 11.91
CA LEU A 156 4.65 0.87 13.18
C LEU A 156 3.15 1.13 13.18
N ALA A 157 2.69 2.25 12.60
CA ALA A 157 1.27 2.57 12.49
C ALA A 157 0.54 1.53 11.64
N VAL A 158 1.08 1.17 10.48
CA VAL A 158 0.50 0.12 9.62
C VAL A 158 0.53 -1.23 10.32
N ALA A 159 1.66 -1.62 10.92
CA ALA A 159 1.79 -2.91 11.58
C ALA A 159 0.85 -3.05 12.79
N GLY A 160 0.84 -2.07 13.69
CA GLY A 160 -0.03 -2.07 14.86
C GLY A 160 -1.52 -2.07 14.47
N THR A 161 -1.90 -1.20 13.54
CA THR A 161 -3.30 -1.13 13.08
C THR A 161 -3.70 -2.39 12.31
N ALA A 162 -2.79 -3.04 11.58
CA ALA A 162 -3.08 -4.29 10.88
C ALA A 162 -3.25 -5.45 11.86
N LEU A 163 -2.37 -5.56 12.87
CA LEU A 163 -2.44 -6.58 13.91
C LEU A 163 -3.76 -6.50 14.68
N VAL A 164 -4.25 -5.30 14.98
CA VAL A 164 -5.53 -5.16 15.69
C VAL A 164 -6.71 -5.19 14.73
N GLY A 165 -6.65 -4.42 13.64
CA GLY A 165 -7.77 -4.21 12.73
C GLY A 165 -8.17 -5.42 11.90
N LEU A 166 -7.22 -6.27 11.54
CA LEU A 166 -7.49 -7.47 10.74
C LEU A 166 -7.78 -8.72 11.59
N THR A 167 -7.79 -8.60 12.93
CA THR A 167 -8.15 -9.73 13.81
C THR A 167 -9.64 -10.07 13.80
N PRO A 168 -10.00 -11.33 14.09
CA PRO A 168 -11.40 -11.76 14.08
C PRO A 168 -12.34 -10.99 15.01
N TRP A 169 -11.87 -10.56 16.19
CA TRP A 169 -12.73 -9.89 17.19
C TRP A 169 -13.10 -8.44 16.80
N MET A 170 -12.39 -7.81 15.85
CA MET A 170 -12.59 -6.42 15.44
C MET A 170 -13.52 -6.34 14.23
N GLN A 171 -13.94 -7.49 13.70
CA GLN A 171 -14.84 -7.57 12.56
C GLN A 171 -16.20 -6.94 12.87
N GLY A 172 -16.70 -6.11 11.95
CA GLY A 172 -17.98 -5.42 12.11
C GLY A 172 -17.97 -4.32 13.17
N ARG A 173 -16.79 -3.94 13.69
CA ARG A 173 -16.62 -2.85 14.66
C ARG A 173 -15.80 -1.69 14.09
N PRO A 174 -16.16 -1.11 12.92
CA PRO A 174 -15.38 -0.03 12.31
C PRO A 174 -15.26 1.20 13.22
N ARG A 175 -16.26 1.43 14.09
CA ARG A 175 -16.23 2.48 15.11
C ARG A 175 -15.08 2.32 16.11
N VAL A 176 -14.75 1.09 16.51
CA VAL A 176 -13.64 0.84 17.46
C VAL A 176 -12.30 1.10 16.79
N LEU A 177 -12.15 0.71 15.52
CA LEU A 177 -10.95 1.04 14.74
C LEU A 177 -10.78 2.54 14.59
N ALA A 178 -11.87 3.25 14.27
CA ALA A 178 -11.85 4.70 14.13
C ALA A 178 -11.57 5.44 15.44
N LEU A 179 -12.17 5.00 16.56
CA LEU A 179 -12.08 5.71 17.85
C LEU A 179 -10.82 5.36 18.65
N VAL A 180 -10.21 4.19 18.45
CA VAL A 180 -9.09 3.72 19.28
C VAL A 180 -7.83 3.54 18.45
N MET A 181 -7.90 2.84 17.32
CA MET A 181 -6.69 2.50 16.55
C MET A 181 -6.11 3.71 15.80
N ILE A 182 -6.98 4.52 15.19
CA ILE A 182 -6.51 5.73 14.51
C ILE A 182 -5.83 6.69 15.52
N PRO A 183 -6.45 7.10 16.65
CA PRO A 183 -5.77 7.99 17.60
C PRO A 183 -4.51 7.38 18.24
N SER A 184 -4.51 6.07 18.55
CA SER A 184 -3.33 5.42 19.10
C SER A 184 -2.14 5.38 18.12
N SER A 185 -2.39 5.31 16.81
CA SER A 185 -1.32 5.47 15.81
C SER A 185 -0.67 6.86 15.87
N GLY A 186 -1.44 7.90 16.15
CA GLY A 186 -0.94 9.25 16.38
C GLY A 186 -0.10 9.35 17.66
N LEU A 187 -0.51 8.67 18.74
CA LEU A 187 0.29 8.59 19.97
C LEU A 187 1.64 7.87 19.73
N VAL A 188 1.64 6.77 18.99
CA VAL A 188 2.86 6.05 18.61
C VAL A 188 3.78 6.96 17.79
N ALA A 189 3.23 7.66 16.80
CA ALA A 189 3.99 8.63 16.01
C ALA A 189 4.61 9.74 16.85
N TRP A 190 3.86 10.26 17.83
CA TRP A 190 4.36 11.26 18.76
C TRP A 190 5.52 10.71 19.60
N LEU A 191 5.38 9.50 20.16
CA LEU A 191 6.46 8.85 20.92
C LEU A 191 7.71 8.61 20.07
N VAL A 192 7.55 8.12 18.83
CA VAL A 192 8.68 7.96 17.89
C VAL A 192 9.35 9.31 17.60
N SER A 193 8.56 10.37 17.44
CA SER A 193 9.09 11.72 17.22
C SER A 193 9.92 12.21 18.41
N VAL A 194 9.45 11.98 19.64
CA VAL A 194 10.20 12.31 20.86
C VAL A 194 11.51 11.50 20.94
N LEU A 195 11.46 10.20 20.65
CA LEU A 195 12.63 9.31 20.70
C LEU A 195 13.72 9.72 19.69
N VAL A 196 13.33 10.23 18.52
CA VAL A 196 14.27 10.68 17.47
C VAL A 196 14.68 12.15 17.67
N GLY A 197 14.21 12.82 18.73
CA GLY A 197 14.53 14.22 19.01
C GLY A 197 13.93 15.20 17.98
N ALA A 198 12.80 14.84 17.37
CA ALA A 198 12.14 15.67 16.38
C ALA A 198 11.57 16.96 17.00
N SER A 199 11.65 18.07 16.24
CA SER A 199 10.96 19.31 16.61
C SER A 199 9.44 19.14 16.58
N SER A 200 8.70 20.04 17.23
CA SER A 200 7.23 20.00 17.26
C SER A 200 6.60 19.99 15.87
N GLY A 201 7.15 20.76 14.92
CA GLY A 201 6.69 20.78 13.52
C GLY A 201 6.86 19.42 12.82
N VAL A 202 8.02 18.77 13.00
CA VAL A 202 8.28 17.43 12.45
C VAL A 202 7.37 16.38 13.10
N ALA A 203 7.15 16.48 14.41
CA ALA A 203 6.26 15.58 15.13
C ALA A 203 4.82 15.63 14.60
N VAL A 204 4.31 16.83 14.24
CA VAL A 204 2.99 16.97 13.61
C VAL A 204 2.94 16.22 12.27
N VAL A 205 3.97 16.33 11.44
CA VAL A 205 4.03 15.61 10.15
C VAL A 205 4.01 14.09 10.35
N HIS A 206 4.77 13.56 11.32
CA HIS A 206 4.75 12.14 11.67
C HIS A 206 3.37 11.68 12.14
N VAL A 207 2.71 12.46 13.01
CA VAL A 207 1.37 12.16 13.51
C VAL A 207 0.36 12.11 12.37
N VAL A 208 0.34 13.11 11.49
CA VAL A 208 -0.55 13.15 10.32
C VAL A 208 -0.30 11.94 9.40
N ALA A 209 0.96 11.57 9.18
CA ALA A 209 1.33 10.38 8.41
C ALA A 209 0.76 9.09 9.01
N ALA A 210 0.91 8.91 10.33
CA ALA A 210 0.39 7.74 11.03
C ALA A 210 -1.13 7.66 10.98
N LEU A 211 -1.83 8.77 11.22
CA LEU A 211 -3.30 8.84 11.14
C LEU A 211 -3.79 8.47 9.74
N GLY A 212 -3.14 8.98 8.69
CA GLY A 212 -3.44 8.65 7.29
C GLY A 212 -3.26 7.16 7.02
N ALA A 213 -2.11 6.60 7.39
CA ALA A 213 -1.82 5.17 7.20
C ALA A 213 -2.79 4.27 8.00
N ALA A 214 -3.07 4.60 9.26
CA ALA A 214 -4.01 3.86 10.10
C ALA A 214 -5.44 3.91 9.53
N THR A 215 -5.84 5.05 8.96
CA THR A 215 -7.15 5.18 8.29
C THR A 215 -7.25 4.24 7.09
N LEU A 216 -6.20 4.14 6.26
CA LEU A 216 -6.17 3.20 5.13
C LEU A 216 -6.28 1.73 5.57
N VAL A 217 -5.57 1.36 6.64
CA VAL A 217 -5.68 0.02 7.23
C VAL A 217 -7.08 -0.21 7.79
N ALA A 218 -7.67 0.75 8.49
CA ALA A 218 -9.01 0.65 9.06
C ALA A 218 -10.09 0.49 7.98
N LEU A 219 -10.00 1.24 6.88
CA LEU A 219 -10.89 1.10 5.72
C LEU A 219 -10.74 -0.26 5.04
N THR A 220 -9.51 -0.75 4.91
CA THR A 220 -9.23 -2.11 4.39
C THR A 220 -9.83 -3.17 5.30
N ALA A 221 -9.70 -3.01 6.62
CA ALA A 221 -10.27 -3.93 7.60
C ALA A 221 -11.80 -3.92 7.59
N ALA A 222 -12.42 -2.75 7.41
CA ALA A 222 -13.87 -2.59 7.31
C ALA A 222 -14.46 -3.25 6.05
N THR A 223 -13.69 -3.28 4.97
CA THR A 223 -14.11 -3.86 3.67
C THR A 223 -13.67 -5.33 3.50
N ALA A 224 -12.92 -5.89 4.44
CA ALA A 224 -12.40 -7.26 4.34
C ALA A 224 -13.53 -8.33 4.46
N PRO A 225 -13.61 -9.32 3.54
CA PRO A 225 -14.74 -10.27 3.43
C PRO A 225 -15.02 -11.05 4.71
N THR A 226 -16.21 -10.91 5.30
CA THR A 226 -16.62 -11.39 6.64
C THR A 226 -16.28 -12.87 6.89
N SER A 227 -15.96 -13.24 8.15
CA SER A 227 -15.70 -14.65 8.51
C SER A 227 -16.94 -15.54 8.45
N ARG A 228 -18.14 -14.92 8.43
CA ARG A 228 -19.44 -15.54 8.18
C ARG A 228 -20.04 -14.87 6.94
N PRO A 229 -19.62 -15.27 5.73
CA PRO A 229 -20.15 -14.67 4.51
C PRO A 229 -21.65 -14.91 4.47
N ARG A 230 -22.43 -13.82 4.40
CA ARG A 230 -23.87 -13.96 4.20
C ARG A 230 -24.10 -14.54 2.80
N PRO A 231 -25.23 -15.23 2.54
CA PRO A 231 -25.54 -15.76 1.21
C PRO A 231 -25.49 -14.69 0.11
N GLU A 232 -25.88 -13.47 0.46
CA GLU A 232 -25.83 -12.23 -0.32
C GLU A 232 -24.41 -11.67 -0.57
N ASP A 233 -23.43 -12.01 0.28
CA ASP A 233 -22.03 -11.57 0.14
C ASP A 233 -21.22 -12.46 -0.82
N ARG A 234 -21.83 -13.52 -1.38
CA ARG A 234 -21.14 -14.42 -2.31
C ARG A 234 -20.97 -13.70 -3.65
N PRO A 235 -19.75 -13.41 -4.10
CA PRO A 235 -19.55 -12.86 -5.43
C PRO A 235 -20.08 -13.86 -6.46
N VAL A 236 -20.87 -13.38 -7.41
CA VAL A 236 -21.55 -14.16 -8.46
C VAL A 236 -20.58 -15.04 -9.28
N GLY A 237 -19.25 -14.84 -9.16
CA GLY A 237 -18.22 -15.58 -9.90
C GLY A 237 -17.15 -16.34 -9.11
N THR A 238 -17.17 -16.41 -7.78
CA THR A 238 -16.05 -17.02 -7.02
C THR A 238 -16.48 -18.15 -6.08
N THR A 239 -16.88 -19.28 -6.65
CA THR A 239 -17.24 -20.48 -5.87
C THR A 239 -16.05 -21.33 -5.41
N LEU A 240 -14.79 -21.07 -5.82
CA LEU A 240 -13.77 -22.12 -5.67
C LEU A 240 -12.54 -21.87 -4.78
N ARG A 241 -11.92 -20.69 -4.64
CA ARG A 241 -10.70 -20.57 -3.76
C ARG A 241 -10.48 -19.17 -3.14
N PRO A 242 -11.14 -18.81 -2.02
CA PRO A 242 -10.94 -17.53 -1.33
C PRO A 242 -9.58 -17.39 -0.64
N ARG A 243 -8.85 -18.51 -0.40
CA ARG A 243 -7.74 -18.54 0.56
C ARG A 243 -6.45 -17.81 0.15
N ARG A 244 -6.15 -17.71 -1.15
CA ARG A 244 -4.86 -17.13 -1.63
C ARG A 244 -4.98 -15.66 -2.04
N ALA A 245 -6.20 -15.18 -2.26
CA ALA A 245 -6.50 -13.81 -2.67
C ALA A 245 -6.40 -12.78 -1.52
N GLY A 246 -6.59 -13.23 -0.27
CA GLY A 246 -6.58 -12.34 0.90
C GLY A 246 -5.26 -11.59 1.10
N TYR A 247 -4.12 -12.17 0.71
CA TYR A 247 -2.83 -11.52 0.89
C TYR A 247 -2.69 -10.21 0.09
N ALA A 248 -3.25 -10.11 -1.12
CA ALA A 248 -3.21 -8.86 -1.88
C ALA A 248 -4.01 -7.74 -1.18
N LEU A 249 -5.17 -8.09 -0.61
CA LEU A 249 -5.96 -7.13 0.19
C LEU A 249 -5.24 -6.73 1.48
N ALA A 250 -4.49 -7.65 2.10
CA ALA A 250 -3.65 -7.33 3.26
C ALA A 250 -2.50 -6.38 2.90
N MET A 251 -1.93 -6.49 1.69
CA MET A 251 -0.84 -5.63 1.22
C MET A 251 -1.32 -4.25 0.73
N ALA A 252 -2.60 -4.09 0.38
CA ALA A 252 -3.14 -2.83 -0.13
C ALA A 252 -2.86 -1.62 0.78
N PRO A 253 -3.16 -1.63 2.09
CA PRO A 253 -2.84 -0.50 2.97
C PRO A 253 -1.34 -0.35 3.22
N VAL A 254 -0.56 -1.43 3.13
CA VAL A 254 0.91 -1.38 3.23
C VAL A 254 1.50 -0.62 2.03
N GLY A 255 1.05 -0.94 0.82
CA GLY A 255 1.43 -0.21 -0.39
C GLY A 255 0.94 1.24 -0.35
N ALA A 256 -0.31 1.47 0.03
CA ALA A 256 -0.89 2.81 0.11
C ALA A 256 -0.22 3.70 1.18
N ALA A 257 0.32 3.14 2.25
CA ALA A 257 1.12 3.92 3.21
C ALA A 257 2.39 4.53 2.59
N GLY A 258 2.92 3.93 1.51
CA GLY A 258 4.05 4.49 0.77
C GLY A 258 3.74 5.87 0.20
N VAL A 259 2.56 6.06 -0.40
CA VAL A 259 2.18 7.37 -0.94
C VAL A 259 1.98 8.41 0.17
N VAL A 260 1.46 8.00 1.33
CA VAL A 260 1.36 8.88 2.49
C VAL A 260 2.75 9.38 2.90
N GLY A 261 3.71 8.46 3.06
CA GLY A 261 5.08 8.84 3.37
C GLY A 261 5.71 9.75 2.33
N HIS A 262 5.50 9.46 1.06
CA HIS A 262 6.04 10.26 -0.03
C HIS A 262 5.48 11.68 -0.10
N VAL A 263 4.17 11.88 0.17
CA VAL A 263 3.60 13.21 0.33
C VAL A 263 4.25 13.93 1.52
N MET A 264 4.38 13.22 2.65
CA MET A 264 4.90 13.79 3.90
C MET A 264 6.39 14.15 3.84
N LEU A 265 7.19 13.50 2.98
CA LEU A 265 8.57 13.89 2.72
C LEU A 265 8.71 15.36 2.34
N GLY A 266 7.86 15.87 1.44
CA GLY A 266 7.94 17.28 1.02
C GLY A 266 7.56 18.26 2.14
N PHE A 267 6.71 17.86 3.09
CA PHE A 267 6.40 18.64 4.29
C PHE A 267 7.50 18.60 5.35
N LEU A 268 8.43 17.65 5.24
CA LEU A 268 9.61 17.59 6.10
C LEU A 268 10.75 18.46 5.58
N ALA A 269 10.66 19.13 4.43
CA ALA A 269 11.74 19.98 3.91
C ALA A 269 12.08 21.14 4.85
#